data_AF-A0A961WHM9-F1
#
_entry.id   AF-A0A961WHM9-F1
#
_cell.length_a   1.000
_cell.length_b   1.000
_cell.length_c   1.000
_cell.angle_alpha   90.00
_cell.angle_beta   90.00
_cell.angle_gamma   90.00
#
_symmetry.space_group_name_H-M   'P 1'
#
loop_
_entity.id
_entity.type
_entity.pdbx_description
1 polymer ?
#
loop_
_entity_poly.entity_id
_entity_poly.type
_entity_poly.pdbx_seq_one_letter_code
_entity_poly.pdbx_strand_id
1 'polypeptide(L)' 'AQRPGFVKSRDQLMDVAYDDQIYVDDRTIDSHIKRLRKKFKLVDDSFEMIETLYGVGYRFKEQ' A
#
# COMPACT_ATOMS: atom_id res chain seq x y z
N ALA A 1 9.65 -3.13 -6.53
CA ALA A 1 9.45 -2.23 -5.38
C ALA A 1 10.79 -1.58 -5.02
N GLN A 2 10.83 -0.29 -4.65
CA GLN A 2 12.12 0.38 -4.33
C GLN A 2 12.78 -0.16 -3.06
N ARG A 3 12.02 -0.70 -2.10
CA ARG A 3 12.49 -1.41 -0.90
C ARG A 3 11.48 -2.48 -0.47
N PRO A 4 11.55 -3.71 -0.99
CA PRO A 4 10.70 -4.80 -0.51
C PRO A 4 11.05 -5.17 0.95
N GLY A 5 10.15 -5.83 1.67
CA GLY A 5 10.34 -6.21 3.08
C GLY A 5 10.15 -5.08 4.12
N PHE A 6 10.31 -3.81 3.72
CA PHE A 6 10.13 -2.66 4.60
C PHE A 6 8.65 -2.30 4.81
N VAL A 7 8.28 -2.03 6.06
CA VAL A 7 6.92 -1.59 6.40
C VAL A 7 6.80 -0.09 6.18
N LYS A 8 5.85 0.31 5.34
CA LYS A 8 5.51 1.72 5.11
C LYS A 8 4.26 2.08 5.90
N SER A 9 4.35 3.11 6.74
CA SER A 9 3.16 3.65 7.43
C SER A 9 2.22 4.34 6.43
N ARG A 10 0.99 4.62 6.86
CA ARG A 10 0.02 5.34 6.03
C ARG A 10 0.53 6.74 5.69
N ASP A 11 1.04 7.46 6.68
CA ASP A 11 1.69 8.76 6.49
C ASP A 11 2.81 8.70 5.46
N GLN A 12 3.72 7.73 5.57
CA GLN A 12 4.82 7.57 4.60
C GLN A 12 4.33 7.25 3.18
N LEU A 13 3.19 6.57 3.03
CA LEU A 13 2.59 6.32 1.72
C LEU A 13 1.88 7.57 1.20
N MET A 14 1.32 8.38 2.08
CA MET A 14 0.70 9.66 1.76
C MET A 14 1.75 10.67 1.28
N ASP A 15 2.84 10.85 2.02
CA ASP A 15 3.93 11.79 1.71
C ASP A 15 4.57 11.52 0.33
N VAL A 16 4.62 10.25 -0.09
CA VAL A 16 5.20 9.87 -1.39
C VAL A 16 4.18 10.00 -2.53
N ALA A 17 2.89 9.87 -2.23
CA ALA A 17 1.82 9.85 -3.23
C ALA A 17 1.22 11.24 -3.52
N TYR A 18 1.33 12.17 -2.58
CA TYR A 18 0.72 13.49 -2.64
C TYR A 18 1.76 14.56 -2.28
N ASP A 19 1.91 15.59 -3.11
CA ASP A 19 2.59 16.83 -2.72
C ASP A 19 1.82 17.49 -1.55
N ASP A 20 2.53 18.22 -0.68
CA ASP A 20 2.19 18.80 0.66
C ASP A 20 0.82 19.51 0.86
N GLN A 21 -0.11 19.47 -0.10
CA GLN A 21 -1.34 20.26 -0.15
C GLN A 21 -2.63 19.44 0.02
N ILE A 22 -2.58 18.12 0.24
CA ILE A 22 -3.80 17.32 0.41
C ILE A 22 -3.78 16.54 1.73
N TYR A 23 -4.51 17.04 2.73
CA TYR A 23 -4.82 16.29 3.94
C TYR A 23 -5.86 15.22 3.59
N VAL A 24 -5.41 13.99 3.39
CA VAL A 24 -6.29 12.86 3.08
C VAL A 24 -6.35 11.91 4.28
N ASP A 25 -7.56 11.49 4.65
CA ASP A 25 -7.81 10.46 5.68
C ASP A 25 -7.07 9.16 5.32
N ASP A 26 -6.45 8.53 6.33
CA ASP A 26 -5.86 7.19 6.34
C ASP A 26 -6.65 6.15 5.53
N ARG A 27 -7.98 6.24 5.55
CA ARG A 27 -8.89 5.35 4.81
C ARG A 27 -8.77 5.46 3.28
N THR A 28 -8.12 6.49 2.77
CA THR A 28 -7.86 6.64 1.34
C THR A 28 -6.72 5.74 0.87
N ILE A 29 -5.67 5.58 1.68
CA ILE A 29 -4.61 4.61 1.41
C ILE A 29 -5.20 3.20 1.38
N ASP A 30 -6.07 2.86 2.32
CA ASP A 30 -6.77 1.56 2.35
C ASP A 30 -7.53 1.29 1.04
N SER A 31 -8.21 2.30 0.50
CA SER A 31 -8.93 2.20 -0.77
C SER A 31 -8.00 2.01 -1.98
N HIS A 32 -6.86 2.69 -2.00
CA HIS A 32 -5.85 2.53 -3.04
C HIS A 32 -5.21 1.14 -3.00
N ILE A 33 -4.84 0.66 -1.82
CA ILE A 33 -4.30 -0.71 -1.64
C ILE A 33 -5.31 -1.77 -2.09
N LYS A 34 -6.60 -1.59 -1.76
CA LYS A 34 -7.68 -2.48 -2.23
C LYS A 34 -7.76 -2.51 -3.76
N ARG A 35 -7.72 -1.35 -4.42
CA ARG A 35 -7.76 -1.25 -5.89
C ARG A 35 -6.51 -1.87 -6.54
N LEU A 36 -5.34 -1.64 -5.97
CA LEU A 36 -4.07 -2.24 -6.44
C LEU A 36 -4.11 -3.76 -6.36
N ARG A 37 -4.48 -4.33 -5.21
CA ARG A 37 -4.64 -5.79 -5.05
C ARG A 37 -5.61 -6.36 -6.09
N LYS A 38 -6.74 -5.68 -6.34
CA LYS A 38 -7.70 -6.11 -7.37
C LYS A 38 -7.05 -6.14 -8.76
N LYS A 39 -6.29 -5.10 -9.13
CA LYS A 39 -5.59 -5.05 -10.43
C LYS A 39 -4.57 -6.18 -10.58
N PHE A 40 -3.79 -6.48 -9.55
CA PHE A 40 -2.85 -7.61 -9.59
C PHE A 40 -3.55 -8.95 -9.70
N LYS A 41 -4.65 -9.14 -8.95
CA LYS A 41 -5.46 -10.37 -9.03
C LYS A 41 -6.07 -10.62 -10.41
N LEU A 42 -6.30 -9.59 -11.21
CA LEU A 42 -6.75 -9.79 -12.61
C LEU A 42 -5.70 -10.44 -13.50
N VAL A 43 -4.41 -10.37 -13.12
CA VAL A 43 -3.29 -10.95 -13.88
C VAL A 43 -2.77 -12.22 -13.22
N ASP A 44 -2.79 -12.27 -11.88
CA ASP A 44 -2.37 -13.40 -11.05
C ASP A 44 -3.32 -13.57 -9.86
N ASP A 45 -4.22 -14.54 -9.94
CA ASP A 45 -5.20 -14.83 -8.88
C ASP A 45 -4.55 -15.18 -7.53
N SER A 46 -3.31 -15.69 -7.56
CA SER A 46 -2.55 -16.07 -6.36
C SER A 46 -1.79 -14.89 -5.73
N PHE A 47 -1.88 -13.69 -6.31
CA PHE A 47 -1.16 -12.53 -5.83
C PHE A 47 -1.49 -12.19 -4.36
N GLU A 48 -0.48 -12.32 -3.50
CA GLU A 48 -0.56 -12.03 -2.07
C GLU A 48 0.68 -11.27 -1.56
N MET A 49 1.29 -10.45 -2.42
CA MET A 49 2.55 -9.76 -2.09
C MET A 49 2.38 -8.48 -1.27
N ILE A 50 1.18 -7.88 -1.22
CA ILE A 50 0.91 -6.68 -0.42
C ILE A 50 0.20 -7.11 0.86
N GLU A 51 0.87 -6.97 2.00
CA GLU A 51 0.34 -7.32 3.33
C GLU A 51 -0.12 -6.08 4.09
N THR A 52 -1.17 -6.26 4.88
CA THR A 52 -1.65 -5.25 5.83
C THR A 52 -1.12 -5.59 7.21
N LEU A 53 -0.41 -4.66 7.85
CA LEU A 53 -0.04 -4.72 9.26
C LEU A 53 -0.95 -3.76 10.02
N TYR A 54 -1.99 -4.29 10.67
CA TYR A 54 -2.99 -3.49 11.38
C TYR A 54 -2.33 -2.60 12.43
N GLY A 55 -2.70 -1.31 12.44
CA GLY A 55 -2.10 -0.30 13.31
C GLY A 55 -0.69 0.18 12.91
N VAL A 56 -0.08 -0.41 11.87
CA VAL A 56 1.28 -0.03 11.44
C VAL A 56 1.32 0.50 10.01
N GLY A 57 0.70 -0.20 9.05
CA GLY A 57 0.72 0.19 7.64
C GLY A 57 0.75 -1.01 6.69
N TYR A 58 1.54 -0.91 5.63
CA TYR A 58 1.59 -1.91 4.57
C TYR A 58 3.02 -2.37 4.29
N ARG A 59 3.16 -3.64 3.92
CA ARG A 59 4.44 -4.24 3.52
C ARG A 59 4.29 -4.91 2.17
N PHE A 60 5.30 -4.77 1.33
CA PHE A 60 5.44 -5.58 0.12
C PHE A 60 6.40 -6.75 0.43
N LYS A 61 5.95 -8.00 0.26
CA LYS A 61 6.76 -9.20 0.48
C LYS A 61 8.01 -9.17 -0.42
N GLU A 62 9.15 -9.60 0.12
CA GLU A 62 10.27 -10.03 -0.71
C GLU A 62 9.93 -11.41 -1.27
N GLN A 63 10.25 -11.62 -2.54
CA GLN A 63 10.09 -12.91 -3.20
C GLN A 63 11.13 -13.91 -2.68
#